data_AF-A0A522EI54-F1
#
_entry.id   AF-A0A522EI54-F1
#
_cell.length_a   1.000
_cell.length_b   1.000
_cell.length_c   1.000
_cell.angle_alpha   90.00
_cell.angle_beta   90.00
_cell.angle_gamma   90.00
#
_symmetry.space_group_name_H-M   'P 1'
#
loop_
_entity.id
_entity.type
_entity.pdbx_description
1 polymer ?
#
loop_
_entity_poly.entity_id
_entity_poly.type
_entity_poly.pdbx_seq_one_letter_code
_entity_poly.pdbx_strand_id
1 'polypeptide(L)'
;MINEGGVIGQRLIPAIGTLFLLAVVVMLFQTQLGVLDSTSRIMAENWAIKRLEAKKENTINLSRIYYVFLWMQIAFGIGMFLLNIYEPLTLIVVAAVLNAIAMFVHIGMVNWMNYKVLPKELQPAMIRRLVIIVIFIFFGVFSAITVWNNGGSFLSSVLGR
;
A
#
# COMPACT_ATOMS: atom_id res chain seq x y z
N MET A 1 18.93 1.90 6.90
CA MET A 1 18.31 2.23 8.20
C MET A 1 19.22 1.93 9.39
N ILE A 2 19.64 0.68 9.63
CA ILE A 2 20.58 0.38 10.74
C ILE A 2 21.94 1.07 10.53
N ASN A 3 22.46 1.03 9.31
CA ASN A 3 23.72 1.70 8.97
C ASN A 3 23.62 3.24 9.10
N GLU A 4 22.48 3.82 8.71
CA GLU A 4 22.24 5.26 8.81
C GLU A 4 22.12 5.71 10.28
N GLY A 5 21.41 4.94 11.12
CA GLY A 5 21.35 5.17 12.57
C GLY A 5 22.73 5.07 13.24
N GLY A 6 23.58 4.14 12.77
CA GLY A 6 24.97 4.02 13.21
C GLY A 6 25.82 5.24 12.82
N VAL A 7 25.69 5.73 11.58
CA VAL A 7 26.41 6.92 11.09
C VAL A 7 25.95 8.18 11.84
N ILE A 8 24.65 8.33 12.11
CA ILE A 8 24.09 9.44 12.89
C ILE A 8 24.60 9.39 14.35
N GLY A 9 24.64 8.19 14.95
CA GLY A 9 25.19 7.99 16.29
C GLY A 9 26.69 8.31 16.40
N GLN A 10 27.46 8.03 15.35
CA GLN A 10 28.90 8.33 15.29
C GLN A 10 29.19 9.83 15.05
N ARG A 11 28.32 10.54 14.34
CA ARG A 11 28.52 11.96 13.95
C ARG A 11 27.98 12.97 14.97
N LEU A 12 27.01 12.60 15.78
CA LEU A 12 26.36 13.48 16.75
C LEU A 12 26.58 12.96 18.18
N ILE A 13 25.72 12.07 18.65
CA ILE A 13 25.75 11.41 19.96
C ILE A 13 25.08 10.04 19.80
N PRO A 14 25.61 8.93 20.37
CA PRO A 14 25.01 7.59 20.25
C PRO A 14 23.52 7.53 20.64
N ALA A 15 23.12 8.31 21.65
CA ALA A 15 21.72 8.42 22.08
C ALA A 15 20.77 8.95 20.99
N ILE A 16 21.24 9.84 20.11
CA ILE A 16 20.44 10.40 19.01
C ILE A 16 20.23 9.34 17.93
N GLY A 17 21.24 8.50 17.65
CA GLY A 17 21.10 7.35 16.74
C GLY A 17 20.05 6.36 17.23
N THR A 18 20.03 6.05 18.53
CA THR A 18 19.01 5.18 19.13
C THR A 18 17.61 5.81 19.10
N LEU A 19 17.48 7.10 19.42
CA LEU A 19 16.19 7.82 19.32
C LEU A 19 15.67 7.86 17.88
N PHE A 20 16.55 8.06 16.90
CA PHE A 20 16.20 7.99 15.48
C PHE A 20 15.66 6.61 15.10
N LEU A 21 16.36 5.53 15.49
CA LEU A 21 15.90 4.16 15.23
C LEU A 21 14.56 3.87 15.90
N LEU A 22 14.35 4.32 17.14
CA LEU A 22 13.06 4.21 17.82
C LEU A 22 11.95 4.96 17.08
N ALA A 23 12.21 6.18 16.64
CA ALA A 23 11.23 6.95 15.86
C ALA A 23 10.88 6.24 14.55
N VAL A 24 11.86 5.71 13.83
CA VAL A 24 11.64 4.93 12.60
C VAL A 24 10.78 3.69 12.86
N VAL A 25 11.07 2.94 13.94
CA VAL A 25 10.26 1.77 14.31
C VAL A 25 8.82 2.17 14.62
N VAL A 26 8.61 3.22 15.42
CA VAL A 26 7.27 3.70 15.77
C VAL A 26 6.51 4.16 14.53
N MET A 27 7.13 4.94 13.64
CA MET A 27 6.51 5.41 12.40
C MET A 27 6.12 4.24 11.49
N LEU A 28 7.04 3.30 11.24
CA LEU A 28 6.77 2.14 10.40
C LEU A 28 5.66 1.26 10.99
N PHE A 29 5.70 1.02 12.30
CA PHE A 29 4.67 0.24 12.97
C PHE A 29 3.30 0.91 12.87
N GLN A 30 3.23 2.22 13.12
CA GLN A 30 2.01 3.00 12.99
C GLN A 30 1.45 2.96 11.56
N THR A 31 2.30 3.12 10.54
CA THR A 31 1.85 3.05 9.14
C THR A 31 1.27 1.67 8.81
N GLN A 32 1.95 0.58 9.20
CA GLN A 32 1.47 -0.77 8.91
C GLN A 32 0.17 -1.10 9.63
N LEU A 33 0.03 -0.70 10.89
CA LEU A 33 -1.24 -0.85 11.61
C LEU A 33 -2.36 -0.04 10.99
N GLY A 34 -2.10 1.21 10.59
CA GLY A 34 -3.10 2.07 9.94
C GLY A 34 -3.59 1.50 8.61
N VAL A 35 -2.69 0.90 7.83
CA VAL A 35 -3.04 0.21 6.58
C VAL A 35 -3.88 -1.03 6.85
N LEU A 36 -3.50 -1.88 7.81
CA LEU A 36 -4.28 -3.07 8.17
C LEU A 36 -5.69 -2.72 8.65
N ASP A 37 -5.84 -1.70 9.50
CA ASP A 37 -7.15 -1.26 10.00
C ASP A 37 -8.03 -0.70 8.87
N SER A 38 -7.49 0.25 8.10
CA SER A 38 -8.24 0.91 7.01
C SER A 38 -8.67 -0.08 5.94
N THR A 39 -7.77 -0.95 5.49
CA THR A 39 -8.09 -1.94 4.44
C THR A 39 -9.10 -2.97 4.92
N SER A 40 -8.96 -3.48 6.15
CA SER A 40 -9.91 -4.44 6.73
C SER A 40 -11.31 -3.86 6.87
N ARG A 41 -11.43 -2.58 7.24
CA ARG A 41 -12.70 -1.87 7.32
C ARG A 41 -13.34 -1.69 5.95
N ILE A 42 -12.58 -1.19 4.97
CA ILE A 42 -13.05 -1.01 3.59
C ILE A 42 -13.50 -2.36 2.98
N MET A 43 -12.74 -3.44 3.20
CA MET A 43 -13.11 -4.77 2.72
C MET A 43 -14.38 -5.29 3.39
N ALA A 44 -14.53 -5.08 4.71
CA ALA A 44 -15.72 -5.48 5.45
C ALA A 44 -16.96 -4.71 4.96
N GLU A 45 -16.86 -3.41 4.72
CA GLU A 45 -17.92 -2.57 4.18
C GLU A 45 -18.33 -3.02 2.77
N ASN A 46 -17.36 -3.18 1.85
CA ASN A 46 -17.63 -3.63 0.48
C ASN A 46 -18.30 -5.02 0.45
N TRP A 47 -17.87 -5.94 1.33
CA TRP A 47 -18.46 -7.27 1.40
C TRP A 47 -19.84 -7.27 2.04
N ALA A 48 -20.06 -6.46 3.07
CA ALA A 48 -21.38 -6.29 3.68
C ALA A 48 -22.39 -5.69 2.70
N ILE A 49 -22.02 -4.64 1.94
CA ILE A 49 -22.88 -4.05 0.90
C ILE A 49 -23.28 -5.11 -0.14
N LYS A 50 -22.30 -5.87 -0.67
CA LYS A 50 -22.56 -6.94 -1.63
C LYS A 50 -23.48 -8.03 -1.08
N ARG A 51 -23.38 -8.34 0.21
CA ARG A 51 -24.21 -9.35 0.88
C ARG A 51 -25.61 -8.83 1.22
N LEU A 52 -25.77 -7.55 1.54
CA LEU A 52 -27.06 -6.88 1.68
C LEU A 52 -27.82 -6.89 0.36
N GLU A 53 -27.15 -6.54 -0.74
CA GLU A 53 -27.73 -6.58 -2.09
C GLU A 53 -28.14 -8.00 -2.51
N ALA A 54 -27.31 -9.00 -2.21
CA ALA A 54 -27.55 -10.38 -2.63
C ALA A 54 -28.61 -11.13 -1.81
N LYS A 55 -28.78 -10.80 -0.52
CA LYS A 55 -29.60 -11.62 0.39
C LYS A 55 -30.77 -10.91 1.09
N LYS A 56 -30.97 -9.59 0.95
CA LYS A 56 -31.99 -8.84 1.72
C LYS A 56 -31.99 -9.21 3.22
N GLU A 57 -30.82 -9.53 3.79
CA GLU A 57 -30.67 -9.89 5.20
C GLU A 57 -30.66 -8.59 6.04
N ASN A 58 -31.54 -8.49 7.03
CA ASN A 58 -31.81 -7.23 7.76
C ASN A 58 -30.71 -6.79 8.76
N THR A 59 -29.72 -7.63 9.07
CA THR A 59 -28.63 -7.26 10.00
C THR A 59 -27.33 -7.99 9.67
N ILE A 60 -26.37 -7.28 9.05
CA ILE A 60 -25.01 -7.80 8.86
C ILE A 60 -24.11 -7.29 9.97
N ASN A 61 -23.49 -8.21 10.71
CA ASN A 61 -22.51 -7.90 11.74
C ASN A 61 -21.16 -7.52 11.12
N LEU A 62 -20.98 -6.23 10.85
CA LEU A 62 -19.78 -5.67 10.23
C LEU A 62 -18.50 -5.98 11.05
N SER A 63 -18.59 -5.93 12.38
CA SER A 63 -17.48 -6.22 13.28
C SER A 63 -16.91 -7.63 13.10
N ARG A 64 -17.77 -8.64 12.86
CA ARG A 64 -17.31 -10.02 12.66
C ARG A 64 -16.55 -10.17 11.35
N ILE A 65 -17.00 -9.51 10.30
CA ILE A 65 -16.39 -9.54 8.96
C ILE A 65 -15.04 -8.81 8.99
N TYR A 66 -14.99 -7.65 9.67
CA TYR A 66 -13.75 -6.91 9.91
C TYR A 66 -12.68 -7.80 10.57
N TYR A 67 -13.03 -8.48 11.68
CA TYR A 67 -12.08 -9.36 12.37
C TYR A 67 -11.59 -10.49 11.47
N VAL A 68 -12.45 -11.09 10.63
CA VAL A 68 -12.04 -12.16 9.70
C VAL A 68 -11.03 -11.64 8.68
N PHE A 69 -11.27 -10.48 8.06
CA PHE A 69 -10.32 -9.90 7.10
C PHE A 69 -8.99 -9.51 7.75
N LEU A 70 -9.03 -8.91 8.94
CA LEU A 70 -7.83 -8.55 9.70
C LEU A 70 -6.97 -9.78 10.01
N TRP A 71 -7.58 -10.83 10.57
CA TRP A 71 -6.85 -12.06 10.89
C TRP A 71 -6.36 -12.79 9.65
N MET A 72 -7.10 -12.74 8.53
CA MET A 72 -6.67 -13.29 7.25
C MET A 72 -5.42 -12.59 6.71
N GLN A 73 -5.36 -11.25 6.76
CA GLN A 73 -4.19 -10.47 6.33
C GLN A 73 -2.95 -10.80 7.18
N ILE A 74 -3.11 -10.91 8.51
CA ILE A 74 -2.02 -11.28 9.43
C ILE A 74 -1.56 -12.72 9.17
N ALA A 75 -2.49 -13.67 9.06
CA ALA A 75 -2.19 -15.08 8.82
C ALA A 75 -1.48 -15.28 7.47
N PHE A 76 -1.89 -14.53 6.44
CA PHE A 76 -1.22 -14.54 5.13
C PHE A 76 0.24 -14.09 5.24
N GLY A 77 0.50 -12.99 5.96
CA GLY A 77 1.87 -12.52 6.20
C GLY A 77 2.74 -13.55 6.94
N ILE A 78 2.18 -14.20 7.98
CA ILE A 78 2.87 -15.27 8.71
C ILE A 78 3.15 -16.48 7.80
N GLY A 79 2.17 -16.89 6.99
CA GLY A 79 2.32 -17.98 6.03
C GLY A 79 3.45 -17.74 5.04
N MET A 80 3.56 -16.52 4.51
CA MET A 80 4.68 -16.13 3.63
C MET A 80 6.05 -16.29 4.29
N PHE A 81 6.17 -15.92 5.58
CA PHE A 81 7.43 -16.11 6.32
C PHE A 81 7.76 -17.58 6.58
N LEU A 82 6.75 -18.44 6.80
CA LEU A 82 6.94 -19.87 7.04
C LEU A 82 7.36 -20.62 5.77
N LEU A 83 6.95 -20.14 4.59
CA LEU A 83 7.30 -20.73 3.29
C LEU A 83 8.75 -20.45 2.84
N ASN A 84 9.59 -19.86 3.71
CA ASN A 84 11.02 -19.65 3.45
C ASN A 84 11.32 -18.78 2.21
N ILE A 85 10.35 -17.96 1.76
CA ILE A 85 10.53 -16.98 0.69
C ILE A 85 11.38 -15.83 1.23
N TYR A 86 12.67 -16.08 1.46
CA TYR A 86 13.58 -15.16 2.13
C TYR A 86 14.45 -14.36 1.18
N GLU A 87 14.33 -14.53 -0.14
CA GLU A 87 15.08 -13.68 -1.06
C GLU A 87 14.65 -12.23 -0.86
N PRO A 88 15.47 -11.41 -0.17
CA PRO A 88 15.04 -10.09 0.29
C PRO A 88 14.78 -9.20 -0.92
N LEU A 89 15.54 -9.44 -2.00
CA LEU A 89 15.37 -8.78 -3.28
C LEU A 89 14.01 -9.07 -3.90
N THR A 90 13.59 -10.34 -3.95
CA THR A 90 12.32 -10.72 -4.58
C THR A 90 11.13 -10.10 -3.85
N LEU A 91 11.11 -10.14 -2.51
CA LEU A 91 10.06 -9.49 -1.72
C LEU A 91 10.03 -7.97 -1.88
N ILE A 92 11.20 -7.32 -1.90
CA ILE A 92 11.29 -5.86 -2.10
C ILE A 92 10.84 -5.47 -3.52
N VAL A 93 11.22 -6.25 -4.53
CA VAL A 93 10.82 -6.01 -5.92
C VAL A 93 9.31 -6.19 -6.09
N VAL A 94 8.74 -7.25 -5.54
CA VAL A 94 7.29 -7.48 -5.57
C VAL A 94 6.54 -6.35 -4.85
N ALA A 95 7.03 -5.92 -3.67
CA ALA A 95 6.45 -4.78 -2.96
C ALA A 95 6.51 -3.48 -3.79
N ALA A 96 7.64 -3.23 -4.47
CA ALA A 96 7.80 -2.06 -5.34
C ALA A 96 6.85 -2.09 -6.53
N VAL A 97 6.70 -3.23 -7.21
CA VAL A 97 5.78 -3.42 -8.34
C VAL A 97 4.33 -3.27 -7.89
N LEU A 98 3.94 -3.90 -6.78
CA LEU A 98 2.60 -3.78 -6.21
C LEU A 98 2.27 -2.33 -5.84
N ASN A 99 3.21 -1.60 -5.24
CA ASN A 99 3.04 -0.19 -4.92
C ASN A 99 2.89 0.67 -6.18
N ALA A 100 3.69 0.43 -7.21
CA ALA A 100 3.60 1.15 -8.48
C ALA A 100 2.25 0.94 -9.18
N ILE A 101 1.70 -0.28 -9.15
CA ILE A 101 0.36 -0.58 -9.67
C ILE A 101 -0.72 0.10 -8.81
N ALA A 102 -0.61 0.02 -7.48
CA ALA A 102 -1.55 0.65 -6.56
C ALA A 102 -1.63 2.17 -6.75
N MET A 103 -0.50 2.85 -6.91
CA MET A 103 -0.47 4.29 -7.19
C MET A 103 -1.11 4.63 -8.53
N PHE A 104 -0.89 3.83 -9.57
CA PHE A 104 -1.53 4.03 -10.88
C PHE A 104 -3.06 3.96 -10.79
N VAL A 105 -3.60 2.91 -10.14
CA VAL A 105 -5.04 2.75 -9.91
C VAL A 105 -5.59 3.88 -9.05
N HIS A 106 -4.89 4.25 -7.98
CA HIS A 106 -5.28 5.32 -7.07
C HIS A 106 -5.44 6.66 -7.82
N ILE A 107 -4.45 7.07 -8.60
CA ILE A 107 -4.51 8.34 -9.34
C ILE A 107 -5.60 8.28 -10.42
N GLY A 108 -5.76 7.14 -11.10
CA GLY A 108 -6.84 6.94 -12.07
C GLY A 108 -8.23 7.12 -11.45
N MET A 109 -8.46 6.53 -10.27
CA MET A 109 -9.72 6.64 -9.54
C MET A 109 -9.97 8.06 -9.01
N VAL A 110 -8.95 8.73 -8.48
CA VAL A 110 -9.03 10.13 -8.04
C VAL A 110 -9.39 11.05 -9.21
N ASN A 111 -8.77 10.85 -10.37
CA ASN A 111 -9.07 11.61 -11.56
C ASN A 111 -10.53 11.39 -12.01
N TRP A 112 -10.98 10.14 -12.04
CA TRP A 112 -12.37 9.80 -12.39
C TRP A 112 -13.39 10.43 -11.42
N MET A 113 -13.13 10.39 -10.12
CA MET A 113 -13.99 10.98 -9.10
C MET A 113 -14.08 12.51 -9.23
N ASN A 114 -12.96 13.19 -9.52
CA ASN A 114 -12.92 14.63 -9.78
C ASN A 114 -13.78 15.05 -10.98
N TYR A 115 -13.93 14.18 -11.99
CA TYR A 115 -14.72 14.47 -13.19
C TYR A 115 -16.21 14.12 -13.05
N LYS A 116 -16.52 12.97 -12.47
CA LYS A 116 -17.86 12.37 -12.58
C LYS A 116 -18.73 12.55 -11.32
N VAL A 117 -18.11 12.70 -10.16
CA VAL A 117 -18.82 12.67 -8.86
C VAL A 117 -18.92 14.06 -8.23
N LEU A 118 -17.93 14.94 -8.43
CA LEU A 118 -17.93 16.27 -7.81
C LEU A 118 -18.76 17.31 -8.61
N PRO A 119 -19.68 18.05 -7.94
CA PRO A 119 -20.32 19.24 -8.49
C PRO A 119 -19.29 20.25 -8.97
N LYS A 120 -19.57 20.97 -10.06
CA LYS A 120 -18.62 21.90 -10.71
C LYS A 120 -18.02 22.93 -9.75
N GLU A 121 -18.72 23.30 -8.69
CA GLU A 121 -18.30 24.27 -7.66
C GLU A 121 -17.20 23.75 -6.72
N LEU A 122 -17.07 22.43 -6.53
CA LEU A 122 -16.06 21.80 -5.67
C LEU A 122 -14.88 21.22 -6.46
N GLN A 123 -14.89 21.37 -7.78
CA GLN A 123 -13.84 20.81 -8.63
C GLN A 123 -12.50 21.50 -8.35
N PRO A 124 -11.40 20.73 -8.30
CA PRO A 124 -10.08 21.31 -8.13
C PRO A 124 -9.80 22.33 -9.24
N ALA A 125 -9.23 23.49 -8.88
CA ALA A 125 -8.84 24.53 -9.83
C ALA A 125 -8.08 23.95 -11.04
N MET A 126 -8.25 24.55 -12.22
CA MET A 126 -7.63 24.10 -13.48
C MET A 126 -6.13 23.76 -13.36
N ILE A 127 -5.39 24.53 -12.54
CA ILE A 127 -3.97 24.29 -12.26
C ILE A 127 -3.76 22.96 -11.54
N ARG A 128 -4.53 22.67 -10.49
CA ARG A 128 -4.44 21.43 -9.72
C ARG A 128 -4.82 20.22 -10.57
N ARG A 129 -5.73 20.40 -11.53
CA ARG A 129 -6.09 19.40 -12.54
C ARG A 129 -4.94 19.09 -13.50
N LEU A 130 -4.24 20.11 -14.01
CA LEU A 130 -3.05 19.92 -14.85
C LEU A 130 -1.95 19.17 -14.09
N VAL A 131 -1.70 19.56 -12.82
CA VAL A 131 -0.72 18.91 -11.95
C VAL A 131 -1.06 17.44 -11.73
N ILE A 132 -2.34 17.09 -11.49
CA ILE A 132 -2.77 15.68 -11.34
C ILE A 132 -2.52 14.88 -12.62
N ILE A 133 -2.76 15.45 -13.80
CA ILE A 133 -2.50 14.78 -15.08
C ILE A 133 -0.99 14.57 -15.31
N VAL A 134 -0.17 15.58 -15.01
CA VAL A 134 1.29 15.47 -15.08
C VAL A 134 1.81 14.38 -14.12
N ILE A 135 1.29 14.36 -12.89
CA ILE A 135 1.59 13.33 -11.88
C ILE A 135 1.15 11.94 -12.37
N PHE A 136 -0.04 11.83 -12.98
CA PHE A 136 -0.53 10.56 -13.53
C PHE A 136 0.36 10.02 -14.64
N ILE A 137 0.78 10.89 -15.58
CA ILE A 137 1.69 10.51 -16.67
C ILE A 137 3.05 10.13 -16.09
N PHE A 138 3.58 10.93 -15.16
CA PHE A 138 4.87 10.66 -14.52
C PHE A 138 4.87 9.32 -13.79
N PHE A 139 3.92 9.10 -12.86
CA PHE A 139 3.81 7.82 -12.16
C PHE A 139 3.45 6.66 -13.08
N GLY A 140 2.66 6.88 -14.14
CA GLY A 140 2.35 5.87 -15.14
C GLY A 140 3.59 5.41 -15.91
N VAL A 141 4.42 6.33 -16.39
CA VAL A 141 5.68 6.04 -17.08
C VAL A 141 6.66 5.34 -16.13
N PHE A 142 6.84 5.85 -14.90
CA PHE A 142 7.73 5.22 -13.92
C PHE A 142 7.24 3.84 -13.47
N SER A 143 5.93 3.64 -13.34
CA SER A 143 5.32 2.34 -13.06
C SER A 143 5.57 1.36 -14.20
N ALA A 144 5.33 1.77 -15.45
CA ALA A 144 5.61 0.95 -16.63
C ALA A 144 7.09 0.58 -16.76
N ILE A 145 8.00 1.53 -16.51
CA ILE A 145 9.46 1.28 -16.48
C ILE A 145 9.82 0.33 -15.33
N THR A 146 9.24 0.51 -14.16
CA THR A 146 9.49 -0.36 -12.99
C THR A 146 9.04 -1.79 -13.28
N VAL A 147 7.87 -1.97 -13.89
CA VAL A 147 7.36 -3.28 -14.31
C VAL A 147 8.22 -3.86 -15.41
N TRP A 148 8.69 -3.07 -16.38
CA TRP A 148 9.55 -3.56 -17.47
C TRP A 148 10.92 -4.01 -16.96
N ASN A 149 11.57 -3.17 -16.14
CA ASN A 149 12.92 -3.44 -15.63
C ASN A 149 12.94 -4.56 -14.59
N ASN A 150 11.93 -4.61 -13.72
CA ASN A 150 11.88 -5.61 -12.65
C ASN A 150 11.05 -6.84 -13.00
N GLY A 151 10.19 -6.77 -14.02
CA GLY A 151 9.38 -7.89 -14.50
C GLY A 151 10.24 -9.04 -15.05
N GLY A 152 11.39 -8.73 -15.66
CA GLY A 152 12.37 -9.75 -16.07
C GLY A 152 13.02 -10.48 -14.89
N SER A 153 13.29 -9.77 -13.79
CA SER A 153 13.81 -10.34 -12.52
C SER A 153 12.75 -11.15 -11.76
N PHE A 154 11.49 -10.71 -11.84
CA PHE A 154 10.35 -11.45 -11.29
C PHE A 154 10.08 -12.76 -12.03
N LEU A 155 10.17 -12.76 -13.37
CA LEU A 155 10.00 -13.99 -14.15
C LEU A 155 11.12 -15.01 -13.92
N SER A 156 12.37 -14.57 -13.77
CA SER A 156 13.50 -15.48 -13.48
C SER A 156 13.47 -16.06 -12.05
N SER A 157 13.18 -15.23 -11.04
CA SER A 157 13.04 -15.69 -9.65
C SER A 157 11.83 -16.61 -9.41
N VAL A 158 10.69 -16.37 -10.07
CA VAL A 158 9.48 -17.21 -9.94
C VAL A 158 9.55 -18.50 -10.77
N LEU A 159 10.25 -18.50 -11.93
CA LEU A 159 10.39 -19.69 -12.78
C LEU A 159 11.61 -20.56 -12.46
N GLY A 160 12.43 -20.21 -11.45
CA GLY A 160 13.57 -21.04 -11.04
C GLY A 160 14.60 -21.25 -12.15
N ARG A 161 14.94 -20.18 -12.89
CA ARG A 161 16.09 -20.15 -13.81
C ARG A 161 16.91 -18.89 -13.63
#